data_AF-A0A7X0VDN4-F1
#
_entry.id   AF-A0A7X0VDN4-F1
#
_cell.length_a   1.000
_cell.length_b   1.000
_cell.length_c   1.000
_cell.angle_alpha   90.00
_cell.angle_beta   90.00
_cell.angle_gamma   90.00
#
_symmetry.space_group_name_H-M   'P 1'
#
loop_
_entity.id
_entity.type
_entity.pdbx_description
1 polymer ?
#
loop_
_entity_poly.entity_id
_entity_poly.type
_entity_poly.pdbx_seq_one_letter_code
_entity_poly.pdbx_strand_id
1 'polypeptide(L)'
;MRTGTKAALGLLAGVIAAGGWEETAAFAQSAGPNASYEMPGAGFVNPNPVPSAQPKWTADLDAPLVDAPAGLATGNGNVYYLNDGKLIAKQAASGKTLWSYAAKLQGGQIAMAGGFLYVSGQEGSVYRVEEKTGSGKRVYQAKGEKTAPALSVDGGTLYVLAGGTLLSVNLATGKENWRNTDAKTLPTKIGNTLLAGAVESGALTVMTYYAIDPVTGKSLWRLEGDHTGPLKVDGDKLYFRDLWPHNDQTETLADIDEVDLKTGKITATKSFVPVKEGEDPLYQHASKVVMEGSDIYVVTSDRGVFKYNYDSDPAVVQPEVIQNNGMFIAGPYNGKLYFRNGDNRGIEARKIVDKSQVYYEGLNNPVSRLDLIDAGMYVGQTDGQIFALNVATGKALFRFQTSAESYGPFQVEEGTLLAQAGGKLYAFALPAELQKPASGGTTAGSFVKADAKLTIDGQARAFSPSMMTTNNRMFVPFRSLTEALGAKVGYDGATKRTTVTYGDRSFQIADGAPYAVVGGKQNPLSYAPVTLSGSLYVPIKDFGDLLGVSVVWNGGSRTVEVKTKA
;
A
#
# COMPACT_ATOMS: atom_id res chain seq x y z
N MET A 1 -10.43 47.85 -52.95
CA MET A 1 -9.66 47.05 -53.92
C MET A 1 -8.31 46.72 -53.30
N ARG A 2 -7.88 45.45 -53.39
CA ARG A 2 -6.49 44.90 -53.39
C ARG A 2 -5.35 45.89 -53.03
N THR A 3 -4.35 45.60 -52.19
CA THR A 3 -3.57 44.37 -51.97
C THR A 3 -2.41 44.65 -50.99
N GLY A 4 -1.98 43.63 -50.23
CA GLY A 4 -0.58 43.35 -49.88
C GLY A 4 0.04 44.15 -48.72
N THR A 5 1.08 43.70 -48.01
CA THR A 5 1.85 42.43 -48.03
C THR A 5 2.79 42.43 -46.81
N LYS A 6 3.10 41.23 -46.29
CA LYS A 6 4.38 40.82 -45.66
C LYS A 6 4.90 41.59 -44.42
N ALA A 7 4.85 40.92 -43.27
CA ALA A 7 5.87 41.08 -42.23
C ALA A 7 6.85 39.90 -42.34
N ALA A 8 8.12 40.24 -42.52
CA ALA A 8 9.23 39.31 -42.68
C ALA A 8 9.66 38.73 -41.33
N LEU A 9 10.00 37.43 -41.34
CA LEU A 9 10.81 36.78 -40.32
C LEU A 9 12.20 37.43 -40.28
N GLY A 10 12.59 37.96 -39.13
CA GLY A 10 13.98 38.21 -38.75
C GLY A 10 14.38 37.22 -37.67
N LEU A 11 15.19 36.22 -38.04
CA LEU A 11 15.98 35.43 -37.11
C LEU A 11 17.04 36.33 -36.47
N LEU A 12 17.13 36.35 -35.14
CA LEU A 12 18.32 36.82 -34.44
C LEU A 12 18.73 35.78 -33.41
N ALA A 13 19.97 35.33 -33.59
CA ALA A 13 20.65 34.30 -32.84
C ALA A 13 21.06 34.79 -31.45
N GLY A 14 21.08 33.81 -30.53
CA GLY A 14 21.85 33.69 -29.29
C GLY A 14 22.50 34.91 -28.66
N VAL A 15 22.15 35.14 -27.39
CA VAL A 15 23.08 35.59 -26.36
C VAL A 15 22.88 34.72 -25.13
N ILE A 16 23.94 34.01 -24.73
CA ILE A 16 24.11 33.44 -23.39
C ILE A 16 24.37 34.63 -22.48
N ALA A 17 23.40 34.98 -21.62
CA ALA A 17 23.62 35.93 -20.53
C ALA A 17 23.84 35.14 -19.23
N ALA A 18 25.05 35.27 -18.70
CA ALA A 18 25.43 34.84 -17.37
C ALA A 18 24.50 35.49 -16.33
N GLY A 19 24.22 34.76 -15.25
CA GLY A 19 23.38 35.21 -14.14
C GLY A 19 23.86 36.52 -13.54
N GLY A 20 23.23 37.61 -13.96
CA GLY A 20 23.15 38.85 -13.22
C GLY A 20 21.86 38.81 -12.41
N TRP A 21 21.97 39.18 -11.13
CA TRP A 21 20.81 39.44 -10.30
C TRP A 21 20.18 40.73 -10.82
N GLU A 22 19.24 40.62 -11.77
CA GLU A 22 18.39 41.75 -12.13
C GLU A 22 17.29 41.85 -11.06
N GLU A 23 17.42 42.82 -10.16
CA GLU A 23 16.28 43.28 -9.38
C GLU A 23 15.23 43.79 -10.38
N THR A 24 14.09 43.11 -10.44
CA THR A 24 12.90 43.66 -11.10
C THR A 24 12.58 45.00 -10.42
N ALA A 25 12.41 46.06 -11.21
CA ALA A 25 12.14 47.39 -10.69
C ALA A 25 10.96 47.36 -9.70
N ALA A 26 11.23 47.56 -8.42
CA ALA A 26 10.22 47.54 -7.37
C ALA A 26 9.20 48.68 -7.62
N PHE A 27 7.91 48.33 -7.75
CA PHE A 27 6.85 49.33 -7.69
C PHE A 27 6.86 49.99 -6.31
N ALA A 28 6.71 51.32 -6.25
CA ALA A 28 6.68 52.05 -5.00
C ALA A 28 5.56 51.53 -4.09
N GLN A 29 5.93 51.01 -2.91
CA GLN A 29 4.99 50.63 -1.87
C GLN A 29 4.29 51.91 -1.38
N SER A 30 3.04 52.12 -1.80
CA SER A 30 2.26 53.29 -1.37
C SER A 30 1.33 52.92 -0.21
N ALA A 31 1.20 53.78 0.80
CA ALA A 31 0.25 53.59 1.91
C ALA A 31 -1.17 54.11 1.59
N GLY A 32 -1.49 54.31 0.30
CA GLY A 32 -2.78 54.81 -0.17
C GLY A 32 -3.84 53.71 -0.29
N PRO A 33 -5.10 54.07 -0.62
CA PRO A 33 -6.18 53.09 -0.80
C PRO A 33 -5.93 52.07 -1.93
N ASN A 34 -4.94 52.33 -2.81
CA ASN A 34 -4.49 51.42 -3.88
C ASN A 34 -3.03 50.96 -3.67
N ALA A 35 -2.67 50.63 -2.43
CA ALA A 35 -1.37 50.08 -2.09
C ALA A 35 -1.11 48.74 -2.80
N SER A 36 0.05 48.60 -3.45
CA SER A 36 0.54 47.32 -4.00
C SER A 36 1.91 47.00 -3.41
N TYR A 37 2.09 45.74 -3.02
CA TYR A 37 3.31 45.23 -2.40
C TYR A 37 3.71 43.96 -3.14
N GLU A 38 4.95 43.90 -3.62
CA GLU A 38 5.58 42.64 -4.03
C GLU A 38 6.33 42.07 -2.81
N MET A 39 6.21 40.76 -2.56
CA MET A 39 6.97 40.11 -1.49
C MET A 39 8.39 39.80 -1.98
N PRO A 40 9.42 40.52 -1.48
CA PRO A 40 10.80 40.26 -1.91
C PRO A 40 11.17 38.83 -1.56
N GLY A 41 11.72 38.09 -2.53
CA GLY A 41 12.10 36.69 -2.35
C GLY A 41 10.95 35.67 -2.45
N ALA A 42 9.73 36.08 -2.82
CA ALA A 42 8.64 35.15 -3.17
C ALA A 42 8.82 34.48 -4.54
N GLY A 43 9.80 34.91 -5.33
CA GLY A 43 10.25 34.20 -6.53
C GLY A 43 10.83 32.84 -6.14
N PHE A 44 10.17 31.75 -6.53
CA PHE A 44 10.75 30.41 -6.43
C PHE A 44 11.90 30.27 -7.43
N VAL A 45 13.08 30.80 -7.10
CA VAL A 45 14.33 30.60 -7.89
C VAL A 45 15.06 29.34 -7.44
N ASN A 46 14.32 28.31 -7.04
CA ASN A 46 14.87 26.97 -6.92
C ASN A 46 14.35 26.17 -8.12
N PRO A 47 15.06 26.20 -9.26
CA PRO A 47 14.66 25.40 -10.41
C PRO A 47 14.53 23.95 -9.96
N ASN A 48 13.35 23.37 -10.16
CA ASN A 48 13.13 21.96 -9.84
C ASN A 48 14.07 21.13 -10.73
N PRO A 49 15.10 20.46 -10.16
CA PRO A 49 16.17 19.82 -10.93
C PRO A 49 15.70 18.57 -11.66
N VAL A 50 14.49 18.08 -11.34
CA VAL A 50 13.91 16.89 -11.94
C VAL A 50 13.65 17.14 -13.43
N PRO A 51 14.16 16.27 -14.32
CA PRO A 51 14.04 16.47 -15.76
C PRO A 51 12.59 16.33 -16.21
N SER A 52 12.17 17.16 -17.17
CA SER A 52 10.85 17.04 -17.79
C SER A 52 10.84 15.93 -18.84
N ALA A 53 9.84 15.06 -18.80
CA ALA A 53 9.57 14.09 -19.87
C ALA A 53 8.44 14.58 -20.78
N GLN A 54 8.39 14.10 -22.02
CA GLN A 54 7.23 14.28 -22.89
C GLN A 54 6.45 12.96 -22.97
N PRO A 55 5.10 13.00 -23.00
CA PRO A 55 4.33 11.80 -23.24
C PRO A 55 4.64 11.27 -24.65
N LYS A 56 4.75 9.94 -24.78
CA LYS A 56 4.85 9.27 -26.08
C LYS A 56 3.59 9.48 -26.91
N TRP A 57 2.45 9.47 -26.24
CA TRP A 57 1.14 9.75 -26.81
C TRP A 57 0.18 10.16 -25.70
N THR A 58 -0.90 10.80 -26.12
CA THR A 58 -2.02 11.18 -25.26
C THR A 58 -3.34 10.74 -25.89
N ALA A 59 -4.37 10.57 -25.06
CA ALA A 59 -5.73 10.30 -25.50
C ALA A 59 -6.74 11.02 -24.60
N ASP A 60 -7.87 11.42 -25.17
CA ASP A 60 -9.01 11.89 -24.39
C ASP A 60 -9.76 10.71 -23.77
N LEU A 61 -10.29 10.94 -22.57
CA LEU A 61 -11.08 10.00 -21.80
C LEU A 61 -12.49 10.54 -21.62
N ASP A 62 -13.47 9.64 -21.56
CA ASP A 62 -14.80 10.00 -21.10
C ASP A 62 -14.76 10.52 -19.66
N ALA A 63 -15.59 11.53 -19.38
CA ALA A 63 -15.75 12.04 -18.03
C ALA A 63 -16.26 10.92 -17.11
N PRO A 64 -15.73 10.79 -15.88
CA PRO A 64 -16.28 9.88 -14.91
C PRO A 64 -17.72 10.28 -14.54
N LEU A 65 -18.59 9.30 -14.30
CA LEU A 65 -20.00 9.55 -13.94
C LEU A 65 -20.23 9.87 -12.45
N VAL A 66 -19.24 9.58 -11.60
CA VAL A 66 -19.27 9.74 -10.13
C VAL A 66 -17.85 10.09 -9.66
N ASP A 67 -17.63 10.23 -8.34
CA ASP A 67 -16.30 10.34 -7.70
C ASP A 67 -15.48 9.02 -7.82
N ALA A 68 -15.33 8.51 -9.04
CA ALA A 68 -14.53 7.35 -9.39
C ALA A 68 -13.67 7.69 -10.63
N PRO A 69 -12.47 7.12 -10.76
CA PRO A 69 -11.65 7.33 -11.95
C PRO A 69 -12.33 6.76 -13.20
N ALA A 70 -12.01 7.33 -14.37
CA ALA A 70 -12.50 6.82 -15.66
C ALA A 70 -12.07 5.37 -15.88
N GLY A 71 -12.94 4.56 -16.51
CA GLY A 71 -12.68 3.14 -16.78
C GLY A 71 -11.40 2.94 -17.60
N LEU A 72 -10.40 2.29 -16.99
CA LEU A 72 -9.10 1.97 -17.59
C LEU A 72 -8.70 0.56 -17.18
N ALA A 73 -8.31 -0.26 -18.15
CA ALA A 73 -7.69 -1.56 -17.92
C ALA A 73 -6.41 -1.70 -18.75
N THR A 74 -5.49 -2.51 -18.26
CA THR A 74 -4.18 -2.79 -18.88
C THR A 74 -3.91 -4.29 -18.89
N GLY A 75 -3.18 -4.74 -19.91
CA GLY A 75 -2.67 -6.11 -19.99
C GLY A 75 -2.15 -6.47 -21.39
N ASN A 76 -1.23 -7.44 -21.42
CA ASN A 76 -0.62 -7.98 -22.64
C ASN A 76 -0.04 -6.88 -23.57
N GLY A 77 0.58 -5.86 -22.98
CA GLY A 77 1.18 -4.71 -23.69
C GLY A 77 0.17 -3.66 -24.16
N ASN A 78 -1.09 -3.76 -23.76
CA ASN A 78 -2.19 -2.94 -24.25
C ASN A 78 -2.90 -2.17 -23.13
N VAL A 79 -3.59 -1.13 -23.55
CA VAL A 79 -4.45 -0.30 -22.70
C VAL A 79 -5.84 -0.17 -23.33
N TYR A 80 -6.85 -0.28 -22.47
CA TYR A 80 -8.26 -0.25 -22.83
C TYR A 80 -8.94 0.85 -22.03
N TYR A 81 -9.59 1.78 -22.72
CA TYR A 81 -10.21 2.93 -22.08
C TYR A 81 -11.46 3.38 -22.84
N LEU A 82 -12.27 4.19 -22.17
CA LEU A 82 -13.49 4.74 -22.75
C LEU A 82 -13.27 6.16 -23.28
N ASN A 83 -13.72 6.40 -24.51
CA ASN A 83 -13.73 7.72 -25.14
C ASN A 83 -14.92 7.81 -26.11
N ASP A 84 -15.71 8.86 -25.98
CA ASP A 84 -16.93 9.12 -26.75
C ASP A 84 -17.91 7.93 -26.70
N GLY A 85 -18.03 7.28 -25.55
CA GLY A 85 -18.87 6.09 -25.35
C GLY A 85 -18.43 4.85 -26.13
N LYS A 86 -17.17 4.81 -26.56
CA LYS A 86 -16.53 3.67 -27.23
C LYS A 86 -15.42 3.12 -26.35
N LEU A 87 -15.27 1.81 -26.37
CA LEU A 87 -14.09 1.12 -25.85
C LEU A 87 -12.99 1.18 -26.91
N ILE A 88 -11.86 1.77 -26.55
CA ILE A 88 -10.70 1.91 -27.41
C ILE A 88 -9.58 1.02 -26.88
N ALA A 89 -8.97 0.23 -27.76
CA ALA A 89 -7.75 -0.51 -27.47
C ALA A 89 -6.55 0.13 -28.17
N LYS A 90 -5.49 0.37 -27.42
CA LYS A 90 -4.20 0.84 -27.93
C LYS A 90 -3.07 -0.04 -27.41
N GLN A 91 -2.00 -0.14 -28.19
CA GLN A 91 -0.71 -0.58 -27.64
C GLN A 91 -0.21 0.46 -26.64
N ALA A 92 0.10 0.04 -25.42
CA ALA A 92 0.53 0.95 -24.36
C ALA A 92 1.82 1.69 -24.78
N ALA A 93 2.80 0.98 -25.34
CA ALA A 93 4.09 1.55 -25.67
C ALA A 93 4.09 2.55 -26.83
N SER A 94 3.22 2.37 -27.84
CA SER A 94 3.26 3.14 -29.10
C SER A 94 2.05 4.06 -29.30
N GLY A 95 0.95 3.80 -28.60
CA GLY A 95 -0.31 4.52 -28.80
C GLY A 95 -1.05 4.14 -30.08
N LYS A 96 -0.55 3.15 -30.83
CA LYS A 96 -1.22 2.62 -32.02
C LYS A 96 -2.57 2.02 -31.61
N THR A 97 -3.64 2.55 -32.20
CA THR A 97 -4.98 1.97 -32.04
C THR A 97 -5.01 0.59 -32.67
N LEU A 98 -5.45 -0.39 -31.89
CA LEU A 98 -5.63 -1.77 -32.33
C LEU A 98 -7.04 -1.98 -32.89
N TRP A 99 -8.04 -1.55 -32.13
CA TRP A 99 -9.45 -1.63 -32.48
C TRP A 99 -10.27 -0.66 -31.63
N SER A 100 -11.54 -0.49 -32.01
CA SER A 100 -12.54 0.24 -31.21
C SER A 100 -13.89 -0.49 -31.24
N TYR A 101 -14.60 -0.49 -30.13
CA TYR A 101 -15.95 -1.06 -30.00
C TYR A 101 -16.93 0.00 -29.51
N ALA A 102 -18.03 0.21 -30.22
CA ALA A 102 -19.01 1.26 -29.91
C ALA A 102 -20.33 0.66 -29.41
N ALA A 103 -20.76 1.02 -28.19
CA ALA A 103 -21.98 0.47 -27.59
C ALA A 103 -22.58 1.27 -26.42
N LYS A 104 -22.79 2.59 -26.57
CA LYS A 104 -23.32 3.48 -25.51
C LYS A 104 -22.63 3.24 -24.14
N LEU A 105 -21.30 3.23 -24.14
CA LEU A 105 -20.48 2.83 -22.99
C LEU A 105 -20.18 4.00 -22.05
N GLN A 106 -20.86 5.13 -22.17
CA GLN A 106 -20.54 6.33 -21.38
C GLN A 106 -20.53 6.01 -19.88
N GLY A 107 -19.39 6.30 -19.25
CA GLY A 107 -19.19 6.10 -17.81
C GLY A 107 -19.13 4.67 -17.32
N GLY A 108 -18.87 3.73 -18.23
CA GLY A 108 -18.62 2.34 -17.91
C GLY A 108 -17.36 2.11 -17.07
N GLN A 109 -17.36 1.00 -16.36
CA GLN A 109 -16.17 0.35 -15.81
C GLN A 109 -15.69 -0.73 -16.77
N ILE A 110 -14.41 -1.07 -16.70
CA ILE A 110 -13.78 -2.12 -17.51
C ILE A 110 -13.19 -3.16 -16.55
N ALA A 111 -13.58 -4.42 -16.70
CA ALA A 111 -12.89 -5.56 -16.09
C ALA A 111 -12.33 -6.47 -17.17
N MET A 112 -11.20 -7.13 -16.90
CA MET A 112 -10.55 -8.02 -17.85
C MET A 112 -10.45 -9.43 -17.25
N ALA A 113 -10.86 -10.44 -18.01
CA ALA A 113 -10.74 -11.84 -17.60
C ALA A 113 -10.78 -12.78 -18.80
N GLY A 114 -9.91 -13.80 -18.80
CA GLY A 114 -9.96 -14.89 -19.78
C GLY A 114 -9.82 -14.47 -21.26
N GLY A 115 -9.10 -13.38 -21.55
CA GLY A 115 -8.96 -12.84 -22.91
C GLY A 115 -10.13 -11.97 -23.38
N PHE A 116 -10.99 -11.52 -22.47
CA PHE A 116 -12.12 -10.65 -22.74
C PHE A 116 -12.12 -9.44 -21.81
N LEU A 117 -12.69 -8.35 -22.33
CA LEU A 117 -13.02 -7.13 -21.62
C LEU A 117 -14.53 -7.12 -21.36
N TYR A 118 -14.91 -6.84 -20.13
CA TYR A 118 -16.28 -6.69 -19.68
C TYR A 118 -16.50 -5.23 -19.34
N VAL A 119 -17.41 -4.60 -20.07
CA VAL A 119 -17.59 -3.15 -20.02
C VAL A 119 -19.03 -2.83 -19.70
N SER A 120 -19.26 -2.09 -18.61
CA SER A 120 -20.59 -1.56 -18.32
C SER A 120 -20.92 -0.40 -19.24
N GLY A 121 -22.18 -0.28 -19.61
CA GLY A 121 -22.70 0.82 -20.41
C GLY A 121 -23.98 1.36 -19.82
N GLN A 122 -24.56 2.34 -20.51
CA GLN A 122 -25.80 2.98 -20.09
C GLN A 122 -26.94 1.97 -19.89
N GLU A 123 -27.95 2.41 -19.15
CA GLU A 123 -29.19 1.68 -18.92
C GLU A 123 -29.00 0.31 -18.24
N GLY A 124 -27.90 0.06 -17.52
CA GLY A 124 -27.66 -1.25 -16.91
C GLY A 124 -27.01 -2.31 -17.81
N SER A 125 -26.52 -1.92 -18.99
CA SER A 125 -25.96 -2.87 -19.96
C SER A 125 -24.53 -3.31 -19.61
N VAL A 126 -24.18 -4.56 -19.95
CA VAL A 126 -22.79 -5.06 -19.86
C VAL A 126 -22.43 -5.77 -21.16
N TYR A 127 -21.30 -5.41 -21.73
CA TYR A 127 -20.78 -5.97 -22.98
C TYR A 127 -19.53 -6.81 -22.70
N ARG A 128 -19.40 -7.92 -23.43
CA ARG A 128 -18.17 -8.72 -23.50
C ARG A 128 -17.52 -8.48 -24.84
N VAL A 129 -16.28 -8.03 -24.83
CA VAL A 129 -15.47 -7.70 -26.00
C VAL A 129 -14.22 -8.56 -25.99
N GLU A 130 -13.91 -9.23 -27.09
CA GLU A 130 -12.68 -10.01 -27.23
C GLU A 130 -11.47 -9.07 -27.27
N GLU A 131 -10.50 -9.33 -26.40
CA GLU A 131 -9.34 -8.47 -26.19
C GLU A 131 -8.51 -8.30 -27.49
N LYS A 132 -8.39 -9.36 -28.29
CA LYS A 132 -7.56 -9.38 -29.50
C LYS A 132 -8.21 -8.69 -30.69
N THR A 133 -9.51 -8.84 -30.86
CA THR A 133 -10.22 -8.47 -32.10
C THR A 133 -11.10 -7.24 -31.94
N GLY A 134 -11.51 -6.90 -30.71
CA GLY A 134 -12.51 -5.87 -30.47
C GLY A 134 -13.93 -6.29 -30.84
N SER A 135 -14.13 -7.55 -31.26
CA SER A 135 -15.47 -8.08 -31.51
C SER A 135 -16.20 -8.27 -30.18
N GLY A 136 -17.46 -7.85 -30.11
CA GLY A 136 -18.17 -7.87 -28.83
C GLY A 136 -19.67 -7.92 -28.96
N LYS A 137 -20.32 -8.31 -27.86
CA LYS A 137 -21.78 -8.39 -27.75
C LYS A 137 -22.23 -8.05 -26.33
N ARG A 138 -23.46 -7.57 -26.20
CA ARG A 138 -24.10 -7.43 -24.89
C ARG A 138 -24.28 -8.82 -24.27
N VAL A 139 -23.80 -9.01 -23.06
CA VAL A 139 -23.94 -10.26 -22.29
C VAL A 139 -24.94 -10.13 -21.15
N TYR A 140 -25.23 -8.91 -20.72
CA TYR A 140 -26.19 -8.68 -19.64
C TYR A 140 -26.89 -7.31 -19.77
N GLN A 141 -28.06 -7.21 -19.16
CA GLN A 141 -28.91 -6.02 -19.13
C GLN A 141 -29.66 -5.98 -17.79
N ALA A 142 -29.24 -5.12 -16.86
CA ALA A 142 -29.98 -4.87 -15.64
C ALA A 142 -31.30 -4.15 -15.97
N LYS A 143 -32.42 -4.66 -15.45
CA LYS A 143 -33.75 -4.11 -15.72
C LYS A 143 -34.02 -2.89 -14.86
N GLY A 144 -34.53 -1.81 -15.46
CA GLY A 144 -34.96 -0.60 -14.74
C GLY A 144 -33.85 0.37 -14.37
N GLU A 145 -32.60 0.04 -14.71
CA GLU A 145 -31.44 0.86 -14.40
C GLU A 145 -31.21 1.93 -15.46
N LYS A 146 -30.73 3.10 -15.03
CA LYS A 146 -30.42 4.22 -15.93
C LYS A 146 -28.93 4.44 -16.10
N THR A 147 -28.14 4.07 -15.10
CA THR A 147 -26.70 4.29 -15.03
C THR A 147 -25.93 3.02 -15.40
N ALA A 148 -24.63 3.19 -15.65
CA ALA A 148 -23.73 2.06 -15.82
C ALA A 148 -23.55 1.34 -14.46
N PRO A 149 -23.67 0.00 -14.41
CA PRO A 149 -23.45 -0.74 -13.19
C PRO A 149 -21.96 -0.86 -12.87
N ALA A 150 -21.64 -1.07 -11.61
CA ALA A 150 -20.32 -1.55 -11.22
C ALA A 150 -20.21 -3.05 -11.53
N LEU A 151 -19.02 -3.53 -11.89
CA LEU A 151 -18.82 -4.93 -12.26
C LEU A 151 -17.49 -5.52 -11.79
N SER A 152 -17.48 -6.84 -11.60
CA SER A 152 -16.26 -7.64 -11.45
C SER A 152 -16.46 -9.02 -12.08
N VAL A 153 -15.36 -9.71 -12.38
CA VAL A 153 -15.40 -11.02 -13.04
C VAL A 153 -14.51 -12.00 -12.30
N ASP A 154 -15.05 -13.18 -12.01
CA ASP A 154 -14.30 -14.32 -11.46
C ASP A 154 -14.62 -15.58 -12.27
N GLY A 155 -13.62 -16.06 -13.02
CA GLY A 155 -13.78 -17.22 -13.90
C GLY A 155 -14.96 -17.10 -14.87
N GLY A 156 -15.95 -17.99 -14.72
CA GLY A 156 -17.16 -18.04 -15.55
C GLY A 156 -18.31 -17.16 -15.07
N THR A 157 -18.10 -16.32 -14.05
CA THR A 157 -19.14 -15.53 -13.39
C THR A 157 -18.87 -14.04 -13.49
N LEU A 158 -19.89 -13.29 -13.88
CA LEU A 158 -19.93 -11.83 -13.82
C LEU A 158 -20.73 -11.41 -12.59
N TYR A 159 -20.13 -10.58 -11.74
CA TYR A 159 -20.83 -9.90 -10.67
C TYR A 159 -21.18 -8.49 -11.12
N VAL A 160 -22.44 -8.10 -10.91
CA VAL A 160 -22.96 -6.78 -11.29
C VAL A 160 -23.60 -6.17 -10.07
N LEU A 161 -23.23 -4.93 -9.73
CA LEU A 161 -23.91 -4.14 -8.72
C LEU A 161 -24.69 -3.03 -9.44
N ALA A 162 -26.02 -3.13 -9.40
CA ALA A 162 -26.93 -2.22 -10.08
C ALA A 162 -28.14 -1.93 -9.17
N GLY A 163 -28.53 -0.65 -9.04
CA GLY A 163 -29.64 -0.26 -8.18
C GLY A 163 -29.51 -0.71 -6.72
N GLY A 164 -28.29 -0.85 -6.19
CA GLY A 164 -28.03 -1.37 -4.84
C GLY A 164 -28.27 -2.88 -4.64
N THR A 165 -28.50 -3.62 -5.74
CA THR A 165 -28.62 -5.08 -5.76
C THR A 165 -27.37 -5.69 -6.37
N LEU A 166 -26.80 -6.69 -5.70
CA LEU A 166 -25.73 -7.51 -6.23
C LEU A 166 -26.31 -8.69 -7.02
N LEU A 167 -25.81 -8.91 -8.23
CA LEU A 167 -26.23 -10.01 -9.09
C LEU A 167 -25.04 -10.87 -9.48
N SER A 168 -25.27 -12.17 -9.61
CA SER A 168 -24.38 -13.08 -10.30
C SER A 168 -24.97 -13.49 -11.64
N VAL A 169 -24.16 -13.42 -12.69
CA VAL A 169 -24.54 -13.75 -14.06
C VAL A 169 -23.58 -14.79 -14.62
N ASN A 170 -24.13 -15.87 -15.17
CA ASN A 170 -23.35 -16.88 -15.87
C ASN A 170 -22.86 -16.32 -17.21
N LEU A 171 -21.54 -16.24 -17.40
CA LEU A 171 -20.95 -15.63 -18.60
C LEU A 171 -21.15 -16.42 -19.89
N ALA A 172 -21.39 -17.74 -19.80
CA ALA A 172 -21.64 -18.57 -20.98
C ALA A 172 -23.06 -18.34 -21.52
N THR A 173 -24.03 -18.13 -20.64
CA THR A 173 -25.46 -18.04 -21.01
C THR A 173 -26.05 -16.63 -20.96
N GLY A 174 -25.41 -15.70 -20.24
CA GLY A 174 -25.94 -14.36 -19.95
C GLY A 174 -27.11 -14.35 -18.96
N LYS A 175 -27.45 -15.50 -18.36
CA LYS A 175 -28.55 -15.62 -17.39
C LYS A 175 -28.05 -15.33 -15.99
N GLU A 176 -28.91 -14.69 -15.21
CA GLU A 176 -28.70 -14.50 -13.77
C GLU A 176 -28.70 -15.87 -13.08
N ASN A 177 -27.69 -16.11 -12.24
CA ASN A 177 -27.68 -17.23 -11.31
C ASN A 177 -28.52 -16.90 -10.08
N TRP A 178 -28.35 -15.69 -9.56
CA TRP A 178 -29.01 -15.21 -8.34
C TRP A 178 -28.92 -13.69 -8.18
N ARG A 179 -29.67 -13.18 -7.20
CA ARG A 179 -29.69 -11.78 -6.73
C ARG A 179 -29.53 -11.76 -5.21
N ASN A 180 -28.77 -10.79 -4.70
CA ASN A 180 -28.58 -10.50 -3.29
C ASN A 180 -28.85 -9.01 -3.04
N THR A 181 -29.76 -8.70 -2.12
CA THR A 181 -30.18 -7.34 -1.77
C THR A 181 -29.57 -6.85 -0.48
N ASP A 182 -28.74 -7.65 0.19
CA ASP A 182 -28.13 -7.31 1.46
C ASP A 182 -26.85 -6.52 1.21
N ALA A 183 -25.92 -7.10 0.45
CA ALA A 183 -24.67 -6.45 0.06
C ALA A 183 -24.87 -5.18 -0.77
N LYS A 184 -23.96 -4.21 -0.61
CA LYS A 184 -23.96 -2.92 -1.34
C LYS A 184 -22.64 -2.64 -2.06
N THR A 185 -21.76 -3.63 -2.14
CA THR A 185 -20.46 -3.56 -2.80
C THR A 185 -20.25 -4.77 -3.71
N LEU A 186 -19.28 -4.70 -4.62
CA LEU A 186 -18.87 -5.86 -5.39
C LEU A 186 -18.16 -6.88 -4.47
N PRO A 187 -18.41 -8.20 -4.66
CA PRO A 187 -17.87 -9.22 -3.78
C PRO A 187 -16.39 -9.48 -4.07
N THR A 188 -15.66 -9.84 -3.01
CA THR A 188 -14.35 -10.51 -3.11
C THR A 188 -14.54 -11.98 -2.78
N LYS A 189 -14.01 -12.87 -3.61
CA LYS A 189 -14.08 -14.31 -3.34
C LYS A 189 -12.93 -14.76 -2.43
N ILE A 190 -13.28 -15.41 -1.34
CA ILE A 190 -12.35 -15.99 -0.36
C ILE A 190 -12.70 -17.47 -0.22
N GLY A 191 -11.86 -18.34 -0.75
CA GLY A 191 -12.16 -19.78 -0.84
C GLY A 191 -13.47 -20.03 -1.61
N ASN A 192 -14.46 -20.63 -0.94
CA ASN A 192 -15.78 -20.89 -1.49
C ASN A 192 -16.87 -19.93 -0.99
N THR A 193 -16.47 -18.74 -0.53
CA THR A 193 -17.37 -17.72 0.02
C THR A 193 -17.15 -16.40 -0.70
N LEU A 194 -18.22 -15.65 -0.95
CA LEU A 194 -18.14 -14.26 -1.40
C LEU A 194 -18.28 -13.34 -0.20
N LEU A 195 -17.34 -12.43 0.00
CA LEU A 195 -17.41 -11.40 1.03
C LEU A 195 -17.74 -10.06 0.39
N ALA A 196 -18.81 -9.41 0.86
CA ALA A 196 -19.23 -8.10 0.36
C ALA A 196 -19.68 -7.19 1.50
N GLY A 197 -19.26 -5.93 1.46
CA GLY A 197 -19.65 -4.91 2.43
C GLY A 197 -21.03 -4.30 2.14
N ALA A 198 -21.65 -3.76 3.17
CA ALA A 198 -22.88 -2.98 3.13
C ALA A 198 -22.84 -1.85 4.16
N VAL A 199 -23.37 -0.70 3.80
CA VAL A 199 -23.71 0.35 4.77
C VAL A 199 -25.17 0.17 5.16
N GLU A 200 -25.42 0.02 6.46
CA GLU A 200 -26.76 -0.14 7.01
C GLU A 200 -27.11 1.05 7.89
N SER A 201 -28.31 1.60 7.70
CA SER A 201 -28.80 2.73 8.46
C SER A 201 -29.88 2.28 9.44
N GLY A 202 -29.69 2.62 10.71
CA GLY A 202 -30.63 2.41 11.81
C GLY A 202 -30.52 3.54 12.84
N ALA A 203 -30.55 3.21 14.13
CA ALA A 203 -30.21 4.19 15.18
C ALA A 203 -28.78 4.72 15.04
N LEU A 204 -27.87 3.87 14.56
CA LEU A 204 -26.54 4.21 14.08
C LEU A 204 -26.41 3.77 12.62
N THR A 205 -25.58 4.45 11.85
CA THR A 205 -25.15 3.98 10.53
C THR A 205 -23.88 3.18 10.72
N VAL A 206 -23.88 1.92 10.27
CA VAL A 206 -22.74 1.00 10.43
C VAL A 206 -22.28 0.50 9.07
N MET A 207 -20.98 0.25 8.94
CA MET A 207 -20.42 -0.56 7.88
C MET A 207 -20.35 -2.01 8.36
N THR A 208 -20.93 -2.94 7.61
CA THR A 208 -20.92 -4.37 7.92
C THR A 208 -20.55 -5.19 6.70
N TYR A 209 -20.33 -6.49 6.89
CA TYR A 209 -19.94 -7.44 5.85
C TYR A 209 -20.84 -8.67 5.86
N TYR A 210 -21.13 -9.14 4.67
CA TYR A 210 -21.89 -10.35 4.41
C TYR A 210 -21.01 -11.40 3.76
N ALA A 211 -21.04 -12.62 4.28
CA ALA A 211 -20.67 -13.79 3.49
C ALA A 211 -21.86 -14.23 2.67
N ILE A 212 -21.61 -14.55 1.41
CA ILE A 212 -22.63 -14.95 0.45
C ILE A 212 -22.17 -16.26 -0.19
N ASP A 213 -23.10 -17.22 -0.30
CA ASP A 213 -22.90 -18.45 -1.04
C ASP A 213 -22.74 -18.12 -2.54
N PRO A 214 -21.59 -18.44 -3.18
CA PRO A 214 -21.36 -18.12 -4.58
C PRO A 214 -22.33 -18.82 -5.55
N VAL A 215 -22.94 -19.93 -5.15
CA VAL A 215 -23.86 -20.73 -5.97
C VAL A 215 -25.29 -20.22 -5.84
N THR A 216 -25.76 -19.95 -4.62
CA THR A 216 -27.17 -19.62 -4.36
C THR A 216 -27.43 -18.12 -4.21
N GLY A 217 -26.40 -17.31 -3.94
CA GLY A 217 -26.53 -15.87 -3.67
C GLY A 217 -27.11 -15.54 -2.30
N LYS A 218 -27.40 -16.56 -1.48
CA LYS A 218 -27.93 -16.36 -0.14
C LYS A 218 -26.81 -15.90 0.79
N SER A 219 -27.13 -14.90 1.61
CA SER A 219 -26.28 -14.50 2.72
C SER A 219 -26.15 -15.67 3.70
N LEU A 220 -24.93 -16.12 3.95
CA LEU A 220 -24.58 -17.16 4.92
C LEU A 220 -24.56 -16.59 6.32
N TRP A 221 -24.00 -15.39 6.47
CA TRP A 221 -23.96 -14.62 7.71
C TRP A 221 -23.80 -13.12 7.41
N ARG A 222 -24.14 -12.30 8.42
CA ARG A 222 -23.86 -10.87 8.52
C ARG A 222 -22.95 -10.66 9.72
N LEU A 223 -21.88 -9.89 9.57
CA LEU A 223 -21.00 -9.53 10.68
C LEU A 223 -21.72 -8.55 11.63
N GLU A 224 -21.83 -8.91 12.90
CA GLU A 224 -22.39 -8.01 13.92
C GLU A 224 -21.40 -6.88 14.22
N GLY A 225 -21.89 -5.64 14.42
CA GLY A 225 -21.06 -4.46 14.72
C GLY A 225 -20.88 -3.49 13.56
N ASP A 226 -19.89 -2.60 13.71
CA ASP A 226 -19.44 -1.63 12.73
C ASP A 226 -17.95 -1.89 12.44
N HIS A 227 -17.58 -2.09 11.17
CA HIS A 227 -16.24 -2.57 10.81
C HIS A 227 -15.70 -1.88 9.56
N THR A 228 -14.38 -1.75 9.49
CA THR A 228 -13.71 -1.47 8.21
C THR A 228 -13.87 -2.63 7.23
N GLY A 229 -13.35 -2.49 6.00
CA GLY A 229 -13.01 -3.67 5.20
C GLY A 229 -12.01 -4.60 5.89
N PRO A 230 -11.92 -5.87 5.43
CA PRO A 230 -10.99 -6.83 6.02
C PRO A 230 -9.56 -6.27 5.92
N LEU A 231 -8.89 -6.15 7.06
CA LEU A 231 -7.49 -5.74 7.16
C LEU A 231 -6.55 -6.81 6.62
N LYS A 232 -6.91 -8.08 6.87
CA LYS A 232 -6.14 -9.27 6.49
C LYS A 232 -7.09 -10.46 6.36
N VAL A 233 -6.71 -11.40 5.50
CA VAL A 233 -7.34 -12.72 5.37
C VAL A 233 -6.24 -13.78 5.53
N ASP A 234 -6.43 -14.73 6.44
CA ASP A 234 -5.48 -15.82 6.72
C ASP A 234 -6.22 -17.17 6.79
N GLY A 235 -6.29 -17.87 5.66
CA GLY A 235 -7.11 -19.06 5.54
C GLY A 235 -8.58 -18.78 5.81
N ASP A 236 -9.13 -19.42 6.85
CA ASP A 236 -10.53 -19.24 7.29
C ASP A 236 -10.70 -18.10 8.32
N LYS A 237 -9.64 -17.35 8.64
CA LYS A 237 -9.70 -16.21 9.56
C LYS A 237 -9.71 -14.88 8.81
N LEU A 238 -10.65 -14.02 9.16
CA LEU A 238 -10.75 -12.65 8.69
C LEU A 238 -10.42 -11.70 9.83
N TYR A 239 -9.70 -10.62 9.55
CA TYR A 239 -9.34 -9.61 10.53
C TYR A 239 -10.03 -8.31 10.17
N PHE A 240 -10.85 -7.79 11.08
CA PHE A 240 -11.56 -6.53 10.90
C PHE A 240 -11.17 -5.56 11.99
N ARG A 241 -11.09 -4.27 11.66
CA ARG A 241 -11.06 -3.24 12.69
C ARG A 241 -12.49 -2.99 13.15
N ASP A 242 -12.74 -3.10 14.44
CA ASP A 242 -13.98 -2.64 15.06
C ASP A 242 -13.98 -1.09 15.08
N LEU A 243 -15.09 -0.53 14.60
CA LEU A 243 -15.35 0.89 14.50
C LEU A 243 -16.47 1.33 15.45
N TRP A 244 -16.94 0.44 16.34
CA TRP A 244 -17.98 0.77 17.29
C TRP A 244 -17.62 2.06 18.05
N PRO A 245 -18.58 2.99 18.23
CA PRO A 245 -18.26 4.30 18.78
C PRO A 245 -17.60 4.21 20.15
N HIS A 246 -16.52 4.98 20.31
CA HIS A 246 -15.85 5.15 21.59
C HIS A 246 -16.80 5.82 22.59
N ASN A 247 -16.61 5.52 23.87
CA ASN A 247 -17.34 6.11 24.99
C ASN A 247 -16.38 6.37 26.16
N ASP A 248 -16.90 6.91 27.26
CA ASP A 248 -16.11 7.26 28.45
C ASP A 248 -15.40 6.05 29.12
N GLN A 249 -15.75 4.82 28.73
CA GLN A 249 -15.16 3.57 29.20
C GLN A 249 -14.18 2.95 28.19
N THR A 250 -13.93 3.59 27.04
CA THR A 250 -12.97 3.11 26.06
C THR A 250 -11.56 3.11 26.66
N GLU A 251 -10.89 1.96 26.61
CA GLU A 251 -9.55 1.77 27.18
C GLU A 251 -8.44 1.75 26.11
N THR A 252 -8.78 1.48 24.85
CA THR A 252 -7.81 1.39 23.75
C THR A 252 -8.29 2.10 22.48
N LEU A 253 -7.38 2.42 21.57
CA LEU A 253 -7.68 3.21 20.37
C LEU A 253 -8.01 2.37 19.14
N ALA A 254 -7.69 1.07 19.16
CA ALA A 254 -7.91 0.16 18.04
C ALA A 254 -8.18 -1.27 18.52
N ASP A 255 -9.37 -1.77 18.19
CA ASP A 255 -9.79 -3.15 18.43
C ASP A 255 -9.84 -3.92 17.11
N ILE A 256 -9.26 -5.12 17.11
CA ILE A 256 -9.22 -6.02 15.95
C ILE A 256 -9.96 -7.30 16.25
N ASP A 257 -11.04 -7.53 15.52
CA ASP A 257 -11.83 -8.76 15.60
C ASP A 257 -11.29 -9.84 14.66
N GLU A 258 -11.05 -11.03 15.20
CA GLU A 258 -10.84 -12.27 14.46
C GLU A 258 -12.19 -12.92 14.15
N VAL A 259 -12.61 -12.92 12.90
CA VAL A 259 -13.89 -13.47 12.46
C VAL A 259 -13.66 -14.78 11.71
N ASP A 260 -14.39 -15.83 12.09
CA ASP A 260 -14.37 -17.10 11.36
C ASP A 260 -15.16 -16.96 10.04
N LEU A 261 -14.51 -17.21 8.91
CA LEU A 261 -15.08 -17.04 7.56
C LEU A 261 -16.34 -17.88 7.32
N LYS A 262 -16.46 -19.05 7.97
CA LYS A 262 -17.58 -19.98 7.74
C LYS A 262 -18.82 -19.58 8.51
N THR A 263 -18.64 -19.08 9.73
CA THR A 263 -19.74 -18.81 10.67
C THR A 263 -20.05 -17.33 10.85
N GLY A 264 -19.11 -16.43 10.54
CA GLY A 264 -19.23 -15.00 10.79
C GLY A 264 -19.08 -14.61 12.26
N LYS A 265 -18.77 -15.58 13.13
CA LYS A 265 -18.63 -15.34 14.56
C LYS A 265 -17.28 -14.68 14.88
N ILE A 266 -17.31 -13.64 15.71
CA ILE A 266 -16.11 -13.08 16.33
C ILE A 266 -15.56 -14.12 17.33
N THR A 267 -14.36 -14.61 17.06
CA THR A 267 -13.67 -15.65 17.82
C THR A 267 -12.70 -15.08 18.86
N ALA A 268 -12.18 -13.88 18.61
CA ALA A 268 -11.34 -13.12 19.52
C ALA A 268 -11.38 -11.63 19.13
N THR A 269 -11.14 -10.77 20.11
CA THR A 269 -10.88 -9.34 19.90
C THR A 269 -9.53 -9.04 20.55
N LYS A 270 -8.65 -8.35 19.82
CA LYS A 270 -7.36 -7.88 20.35
C LYS A 270 -7.28 -6.37 20.27
N SER A 271 -6.92 -5.76 21.39
CA SER A 271 -6.95 -4.32 21.60
C SER A 271 -5.54 -3.72 21.60
N PHE A 272 -5.35 -2.58 20.95
CA PHE A 272 -4.05 -1.97 20.72
C PHE A 272 -4.07 -0.47 21.02
N VAL A 273 -2.93 0.02 21.52
CA VAL A 273 -2.70 1.41 21.96
C VAL A 273 -3.66 1.82 23.07
N PRO A 274 -3.21 1.84 24.34
CA PRO A 274 -4.07 2.32 25.42
C PRO A 274 -4.41 3.80 25.24
N VAL A 275 -5.58 4.19 25.69
CA VAL A 275 -5.96 5.60 25.86
C VAL A 275 -4.93 6.29 26.75
N LYS A 276 -4.51 7.49 26.37
CA LYS A 276 -3.55 8.27 27.15
C LYS A 276 -4.17 8.72 28.47
N GLU A 277 -3.44 8.50 29.55
CA GLU A 277 -3.85 8.92 30.89
C GLU A 277 -4.03 10.45 30.95
N GLY A 278 -5.16 10.89 31.53
CA GLY A 278 -5.48 12.31 31.69
C GLY A 278 -6.08 12.99 30.46
N GLU A 279 -6.18 12.30 29.33
CA GLU A 279 -6.91 12.75 28.14
C GLU A 279 -8.26 12.04 28.04
N ASP A 280 -9.27 12.72 27.50
CA ASP A 280 -10.62 12.17 27.34
C ASP A 280 -10.64 11.07 26.24
N PRO A 281 -11.12 9.84 26.54
CA PRO A 281 -11.20 8.75 25.57
C PRO A 281 -12.01 9.08 24.32
N LEU A 282 -13.03 9.95 24.42
CA LEU A 282 -13.91 10.31 23.31
C LEU A 282 -13.18 11.03 22.17
N TYR A 283 -12.09 11.74 22.48
CA TYR A 283 -11.33 12.51 21.49
C TYR A 283 -10.09 11.77 20.98
N GLN A 284 -9.83 10.57 21.49
CA GLN A 284 -8.71 9.73 21.07
C GLN A 284 -9.20 8.57 20.22
N HIS A 285 -8.58 8.36 19.06
CA HIS A 285 -8.92 7.24 18.17
C HIS A 285 -7.77 6.93 17.23
N ALA A 286 -7.73 5.68 16.75
CA ALA A 286 -6.94 5.36 15.57
C ALA A 286 -7.59 5.98 14.32
N SER A 287 -6.82 6.76 13.58
CA SER A 287 -7.23 7.29 12.27
C SER A 287 -7.13 6.22 11.18
N LYS A 288 -6.19 5.28 11.33
CA LYS A 288 -5.97 4.18 10.39
C LYS A 288 -5.31 3.00 11.08
N VAL A 289 -5.65 1.80 10.64
CA VAL A 289 -4.95 0.56 11.02
C VAL A 289 -4.54 -0.17 9.75
N VAL A 290 -3.32 -0.68 9.72
CA VAL A 290 -2.79 -1.49 8.61
C VAL A 290 -2.16 -2.76 9.18
N MET A 291 -2.36 -3.90 8.50
CA MET A 291 -1.72 -5.17 8.83
C MET A 291 -0.85 -5.65 7.65
N GLU A 292 0.40 -6.03 7.94
CA GLU A 292 1.28 -6.71 6.98
C GLU A 292 1.89 -7.94 7.68
N GLY A 293 1.53 -9.14 7.23
CA GLY A 293 1.92 -10.37 7.91
C GLY A 293 1.38 -10.43 9.35
N SER A 294 2.28 -10.46 10.34
CA SER A 294 1.94 -10.36 11.77
C SER A 294 2.18 -8.97 12.33
N ASP A 295 2.65 -7.99 11.55
CA ASP A 295 2.83 -6.62 12.02
C ASP A 295 1.53 -5.83 11.88
N ILE A 296 1.15 -5.11 12.93
CA ILE A 296 0.03 -4.17 12.95
C ILE A 296 0.55 -2.76 13.19
N TYR A 297 0.09 -1.82 12.38
CA TYR A 297 0.42 -0.40 12.46
C TYR A 297 -0.84 0.36 12.83
N VAL A 298 -0.88 0.92 14.04
CA VAL A 298 -1.97 1.76 14.52
C VAL A 298 -1.54 3.21 14.40
N VAL A 299 -2.22 3.96 13.53
CA VAL A 299 -1.99 5.39 13.31
C VAL A 299 -2.97 6.16 14.16
N THR A 300 -2.47 6.97 15.09
CA THR A 300 -3.29 7.76 16.01
C THR A 300 -3.60 9.15 15.44
N SER A 301 -4.67 9.79 15.93
CA SER A 301 -5.11 11.12 15.49
C SER A 301 -4.05 12.23 15.74
N ASP A 302 -3.19 12.04 16.74
CA ASP A 302 -2.04 12.91 17.05
C ASP A 302 -0.76 12.59 16.24
N ARG A 303 -0.90 11.80 15.15
CA ARG A 303 0.15 11.48 14.15
C ARG A 303 1.22 10.49 14.62
N GLY A 304 1.00 9.78 15.73
CA GLY A 304 1.84 8.64 16.11
C GLY A 304 1.56 7.41 15.24
N VAL A 305 2.60 6.63 14.91
CA VAL A 305 2.43 5.26 14.40
C VAL A 305 3.01 4.28 15.39
N PHE A 306 2.14 3.45 15.95
CA PHE A 306 2.49 2.37 16.88
C PHE A 306 2.51 1.06 16.11
N LYS A 307 3.68 0.44 16.04
CA LYS A 307 3.85 -0.88 15.44
C LYS A 307 3.90 -1.93 16.54
N TYR A 308 2.99 -2.89 16.48
CA TYR A 308 3.04 -4.10 17.30
C TYR A 308 3.24 -5.31 16.40
N ASN A 309 3.66 -6.42 17.01
CA ASN A 309 3.38 -7.72 16.42
C ASN A 309 2.05 -8.24 17.01
N TYR A 310 1.13 -8.61 16.13
CA TYR A 310 -0.23 -9.04 16.42
C TYR A 310 -0.29 -10.28 17.34
N ASP A 311 0.70 -11.15 17.28
CA ASP A 311 0.75 -12.38 18.08
C ASP A 311 1.30 -12.14 19.49
N SER A 312 1.85 -10.94 19.75
CA SER A 312 2.31 -10.52 21.07
C SER A 312 1.15 -10.00 21.92
N ASP A 313 1.27 -10.14 23.23
CA ASP A 313 0.38 -9.50 24.19
C ASP A 313 0.73 -7.99 24.29
N PRO A 314 -0.15 -7.08 23.81
CA PRO A 314 0.14 -5.65 23.80
C PRO A 314 0.18 -5.03 25.20
N ALA A 315 -0.31 -5.73 26.24
CA ALA A 315 -0.19 -5.28 27.63
C ALA A 315 1.21 -5.54 28.21
N VAL A 316 1.97 -6.46 27.61
CA VAL A 316 3.31 -6.86 28.08
C VAL A 316 4.41 -6.37 27.13
N VAL A 317 4.17 -6.46 25.82
CA VAL A 317 5.12 -6.09 24.78
C VAL A 317 4.87 -4.65 24.32
N GLN A 318 5.82 -3.78 24.63
CA GLN A 318 5.76 -2.38 24.20
C GLN A 318 5.85 -2.25 22.68
N PRO A 319 5.06 -1.34 22.07
CA PRO A 319 5.13 -1.10 20.63
C PRO A 319 6.43 -0.42 20.21
N GLU A 320 6.82 -0.65 18.97
CA GLU A 320 7.75 0.23 18.29
C GLU A 320 7.01 1.51 17.88
N VAL A 321 7.42 2.65 18.44
CA VAL A 321 6.89 3.95 18.03
C VAL A 321 7.71 4.50 16.86
N ILE A 322 7.03 4.83 15.77
CA ILE A 322 7.57 5.50 14.59
C ILE A 322 6.91 6.88 14.51
N GLN A 323 7.61 7.89 15.03
CA GLN A 323 7.15 9.26 14.98
C GLN A 323 7.49 9.92 13.63
N ASN A 324 6.57 10.75 13.18
CA ASN A 324 6.74 11.63 12.05
C ASN A 324 5.89 12.90 12.25
N ASN A 325 6.37 14.05 11.77
CA ASN A 325 5.62 15.30 11.89
C ASN A 325 4.51 15.42 10.82
N GLY A 326 4.62 14.63 9.76
CA GLY A 326 3.67 14.50 8.68
C GLY A 326 2.46 13.62 8.99
N MET A 327 1.52 13.59 8.05
CA MET A 327 0.32 12.76 8.12
C MET A 327 0.56 11.44 7.41
N PHE A 328 0.31 10.31 8.07
CA PHE A 328 0.43 8.99 7.44
C PHE A 328 -0.48 8.88 6.21
N ILE A 329 0.06 8.39 5.10
CA ILE A 329 -0.69 8.20 3.86
C ILE A 329 -0.73 6.72 3.42
N ALA A 330 0.41 6.03 3.49
CA ALA A 330 0.57 4.71 2.92
C ALA A 330 1.71 3.91 3.58
N GLY A 331 1.74 2.62 3.28
CA GLY A 331 2.72 1.67 3.78
C GLY A 331 2.11 0.68 4.77
N PRO A 332 2.88 -0.34 5.19
CA PRO A 332 4.27 -0.60 4.79
C PRO A 332 4.43 -0.93 3.29
N TYR A 333 5.48 -0.39 2.67
CA TYR A 333 5.88 -0.71 1.30
C TYR A 333 7.37 -0.46 1.11
N ASN A 334 8.11 -1.45 0.60
CA ASN A 334 9.57 -1.40 0.48
C ASN A 334 10.25 -0.97 1.81
N GLY A 335 9.83 -1.60 2.92
CA GLY A 335 10.39 -1.38 4.26
C GLY A 335 10.15 0.00 4.85
N LYS A 336 9.18 0.76 4.33
CA LYS A 336 8.92 2.16 4.68
C LYS A 336 7.44 2.44 4.93
N LEU A 337 7.20 3.42 5.79
CA LEU A 337 5.92 4.11 5.97
C LEU A 337 6.02 5.50 5.34
N TYR A 338 4.97 5.94 4.66
CA TYR A 338 4.95 7.16 3.86
C TYR A 338 4.04 8.19 4.51
N PHE A 339 4.51 9.43 4.54
CA PHE A 339 3.86 10.54 5.22
C PHE A 339 3.81 11.74 4.28
N ARG A 340 2.67 12.42 4.26
CA ARG A 340 2.56 13.76 3.70
C ARG A 340 3.24 14.73 4.66
N ASN A 341 4.10 15.60 4.14
CA ASN A 341 4.86 16.54 4.97
C ASN A 341 3.96 17.43 5.83
N GLY A 342 4.46 17.89 6.97
CA GLY A 342 3.68 18.68 7.94
C GLY A 342 3.20 20.03 7.40
N ASP A 343 3.90 20.59 6.41
CA ASP A 343 3.53 21.79 5.66
C ASP A 343 2.58 21.51 4.48
N ASN A 344 2.14 20.26 4.34
CA ASN A 344 1.31 19.76 3.24
C ASN A 344 2.00 19.82 1.87
N ARG A 345 3.33 19.95 1.79
CA ARG A 345 4.08 20.03 0.53
C ARG A 345 4.97 18.82 0.34
N GLY A 346 4.57 17.92 -0.55
CA GLY A 346 5.32 16.71 -0.85
C GLY A 346 5.12 15.57 0.15
N ILE A 347 6.00 14.58 0.03
CA ILE A 347 5.97 13.32 0.78
C ILE A 347 7.37 13.06 1.34
N GLU A 348 7.41 12.44 2.50
CA GLU A 348 8.57 11.79 3.08
C GLU A 348 8.24 10.36 3.48
N ALA A 349 9.26 9.57 3.77
CA ALA A 349 9.08 8.24 4.32
C ALA A 349 9.95 8.02 5.55
N ARG A 350 9.50 7.13 6.43
CA ARG A 350 10.29 6.60 7.55
C ARG A 350 10.54 5.13 7.30
N LYS A 351 11.80 4.73 7.31
CA LYS A 351 12.17 3.32 7.29
C LYS A 351 11.68 2.65 8.58
N ILE A 352 11.14 1.45 8.46
CA ILE A 352 10.55 0.74 9.60
C ILE A 352 11.64 0.28 10.58
N VAL A 353 12.80 -0.16 10.06
CA VAL A 353 13.85 -0.82 10.87
C VAL A 353 14.73 0.18 11.64
N ASP A 354 15.36 1.13 10.94
CA ASP A 354 16.31 2.08 11.53
C ASP A 354 15.66 3.45 11.84
N LYS A 355 14.37 3.61 11.51
CA LYS A 355 13.59 4.84 11.68
C LYS A 355 14.16 6.04 10.93
N SER A 356 15.09 5.84 9.99
CA SER A 356 15.68 6.93 9.22
C SER A 356 14.65 7.51 8.26
N GLN A 357 14.76 8.82 8.04
CA GLN A 357 13.93 9.52 7.05
C GLN A 357 14.47 9.30 5.64
N VAL A 358 13.56 9.26 4.67
CA VAL A 358 13.85 9.27 3.23
C VAL A 358 13.05 10.40 2.61
N TYR A 359 13.74 11.28 1.89
CA TYR A 359 13.15 12.41 1.18
C TYR A 359 12.96 12.05 -0.29
N TYR A 360 11.92 12.63 -0.90
CA TYR A 360 11.58 12.43 -2.31
C TYR A 360 11.81 13.73 -3.07
N GLU A 361 12.67 13.66 -4.09
CA GLU A 361 13.18 14.83 -4.79
C GLU A 361 12.09 15.57 -5.59
N GLY A 362 12.07 16.90 -5.48
CA GLY A 362 11.26 17.78 -6.33
C GLY A 362 9.78 17.88 -5.95
N LEU A 363 9.31 17.17 -4.92
CA LEU A 363 7.92 17.22 -4.47
C LEU A 363 7.67 18.44 -3.56
N ASN A 364 7.15 19.53 -4.11
CA ASN A 364 7.04 20.81 -3.39
C ASN A 364 5.60 21.31 -3.18
N ASN A 365 4.59 20.49 -3.46
CA ASN A 365 3.17 20.84 -3.41
C ASN A 365 2.32 19.68 -2.85
N PRO A 366 1.06 19.91 -2.44
CA PRO A 366 0.18 18.85 -1.96
C PRO A 366 0.06 17.72 -2.96
N VAL A 367 0.15 16.51 -2.43
CA VAL A 367 -0.02 15.29 -3.21
C VAL A 367 -1.50 14.94 -3.28
N SER A 368 -2.00 14.84 -4.50
CA SER A 368 -3.36 14.46 -4.85
C SER A 368 -3.48 12.95 -5.11
N ARG A 369 -2.42 12.33 -5.63
CA ARG A 369 -2.36 10.89 -5.89
C ARG A 369 -0.97 10.33 -5.61
N LEU A 370 -0.92 9.15 -4.99
CA LEU A 370 0.29 8.35 -4.81
C LEU A 370 -0.02 6.90 -5.22
N ASP A 371 0.78 6.35 -6.12
CA ASP A 371 0.78 4.92 -6.44
C ASP A 371 2.20 4.35 -6.33
N LEU A 372 2.31 3.22 -5.65
CA LEU A 372 3.57 2.49 -5.44
C LEU A 372 3.50 1.20 -6.24
N ILE A 373 4.29 1.10 -7.32
CA ILE A 373 4.26 -0.03 -8.25
C ILE A 373 5.71 -0.42 -8.54
N ASP A 374 6.09 -1.61 -8.10
CA ASP A 374 7.46 -2.10 -8.14
C ASP A 374 8.48 -1.05 -7.63
N ALA A 375 9.57 -0.81 -8.36
CA ALA A 375 10.55 0.20 -7.97
C ALA A 375 10.04 1.65 -8.11
N GLY A 376 8.87 1.85 -8.72
CA GLY A 376 8.27 3.15 -9.00
C GLY A 376 7.42 3.72 -7.86
N MET A 377 7.60 5.01 -7.62
CA MET A 377 6.66 5.88 -6.91
C MET A 377 6.13 6.91 -7.92
N TYR A 378 4.82 6.91 -8.14
CA TYR A 378 4.15 7.82 -9.07
C TYR A 378 3.28 8.79 -8.29
N VAL A 379 3.54 10.09 -8.47
CA VAL A 379 2.94 11.15 -7.67
C VAL A 379 2.28 12.16 -8.58
N GLY A 380 1.00 12.47 -8.33
CA GLY A 380 0.31 13.61 -8.91
C GLY A 380 0.13 14.71 -7.86
N GLN A 381 0.62 15.91 -8.13
CA GLN A 381 0.48 17.09 -7.26
C GLN A 381 -0.65 18.01 -7.72
N THR A 382 -1.21 18.77 -6.78
CA THR A 382 -2.37 19.65 -7.04
C THR A 382 -2.08 20.82 -7.98
N ASP A 383 -0.81 21.13 -8.27
CA ASP A 383 -0.42 22.08 -9.32
C ASP A 383 -0.37 21.50 -10.73
N GLY A 384 -0.71 20.22 -10.92
CA GLY A 384 -0.63 19.58 -12.23
C GLY A 384 0.67 18.83 -12.50
N GLN A 385 1.64 18.81 -11.58
CA GLN A 385 2.85 18.04 -11.78
C GLN A 385 2.63 16.54 -11.52
N ILE A 386 3.05 15.72 -12.49
CA ILE A 386 3.24 14.28 -12.33
C ILE A 386 4.73 14.03 -12.12
N PHE A 387 5.09 13.16 -11.18
CA PHE A 387 6.44 12.67 -10.97
C PHE A 387 6.51 11.15 -11.06
N ALA A 388 7.63 10.65 -11.58
CA ALA A 388 8.03 9.26 -11.46
C ALA A 388 9.37 9.19 -10.73
N LEU A 389 9.38 8.55 -9.57
CA LEU A 389 10.54 8.45 -8.69
C LEU A 389 10.89 6.98 -8.43
N ASN A 390 12.14 6.72 -8.07
CA ASN A 390 12.52 5.45 -7.47
C ASN A 390 12.11 5.45 -5.99
N VAL A 391 11.21 4.52 -5.63
CA VAL A 391 10.67 4.42 -4.27
C VAL A 391 11.74 4.08 -3.22
N ALA A 392 12.79 3.35 -3.60
CA ALA A 392 13.87 2.95 -2.70
C ALA A 392 14.79 4.13 -2.35
N THR A 393 15.23 4.89 -3.36
CA THR A 393 16.27 5.92 -3.24
C THR A 393 15.74 7.33 -3.07
N GLY A 394 14.47 7.58 -3.44
CA GLY A 394 13.88 8.91 -3.45
C GLY A 394 14.24 9.76 -4.67
N LYS A 395 15.09 9.24 -5.57
CA LYS A 395 15.52 9.92 -6.79
C LYS A 395 14.35 10.07 -7.76
N ALA A 396 14.05 11.29 -8.15
CA ALA A 396 13.07 11.54 -9.21
C ALA A 396 13.71 11.32 -10.58
N LEU A 397 13.08 10.53 -11.44
CA LEU A 397 13.59 10.23 -12.77
C LEU A 397 12.99 11.09 -13.86
N PHE A 398 11.73 11.52 -13.69
CA PHE A 398 11.16 12.58 -14.51
C PHE A 398 9.95 13.24 -13.84
N ARG A 399 9.58 14.40 -14.39
CA ARG A 399 8.30 15.07 -14.13
C ARG A 399 7.59 15.51 -15.41
N PHE A 400 6.31 15.83 -15.31
CA PHE A 400 5.52 16.41 -16.40
C PHE A 400 4.42 17.33 -15.88
N GLN A 401 4.21 18.47 -16.53
CA GLN A 401 3.14 19.42 -16.18
C GLN A 401 1.86 19.12 -16.96
N THR A 402 0.79 18.82 -16.25
CA THR A 402 -0.59 18.76 -16.76
C THR A 402 -1.36 20.02 -16.36
N SER A 403 -2.62 20.15 -16.76
CA SER A 403 -3.53 21.18 -16.25
C SER A 403 -4.48 20.66 -15.16
N ALA A 404 -4.22 19.47 -14.61
CA ALA A 404 -5.14 18.75 -13.74
C ALA A 404 -4.69 18.80 -12.28
N GLU A 405 -5.62 19.01 -11.36
CA GLU A 405 -5.36 18.97 -9.91
C GLU A 405 -5.70 17.60 -9.28
N SER A 406 -6.40 16.75 -10.04
CA SER A 406 -6.81 15.40 -9.65
C SER A 406 -6.39 14.35 -10.69
N TYR A 407 -6.12 13.15 -10.19
CA TYR A 407 -5.56 12.06 -10.97
C TYR A 407 -6.29 10.75 -10.68
N GLY A 408 -6.50 9.95 -11.73
CA GLY A 408 -6.85 8.54 -11.56
C GLY A 408 -5.63 7.72 -11.12
N PRO A 409 -5.81 6.43 -10.79
CA PRO A 409 -4.71 5.52 -10.53
C PRO A 409 -3.67 5.52 -11.66
N PHE A 410 -2.41 5.70 -11.30
CA PHE A 410 -1.32 5.41 -12.22
C PHE A 410 -1.24 3.90 -12.46
N GLN A 411 -1.03 3.49 -13.70
CA GLN A 411 -0.84 2.08 -14.07
C GLN A 411 0.47 1.92 -14.85
N VAL A 412 1.08 0.75 -14.75
CA VAL A 412 2.29 0.41 -15.50
C VAL A 412 2.01 -0.81 -16.35
N GLU A 413 2.21 -0.69 -17.66
CA GLU A 413 2.06 -1.79 -18.62
C GLU A 413 3.32 -1.89 -19.48
N GLU A 414 4.03 -3.02 -19.38
CA GLU A 414 5.26 -3.33 -20.15
C GLU A 414 6.21 -2.12 -20.32
N GLY A 415 6.61 -1.50 -19.21
CA GLY A 415 7.54 -0.36 -19.21
C GLY A 415 6.93 0.97 -19.68
N THR A 416 5.60 1.09 -19.69
CA THR A 416 4.86 2.32 -19.97
C THR A 416 4.06 2.75 -18.75
N LEU A 417 4.30 3.97 -18.26
CA LEU A 417 3.45 4.60 -17.26
C LEU A 417 2.23 5.22 -17.94
N LEU A 418 1.05 4.90 -17.43
CA LEU A 418 -0.23 5.44 -17.85
C LEU A 418 -0.78 6.32 -16.73
N ALA A 419 -0.99 7.59 -17.02
CA ALA A 419 -1.47 8.59 -16.07
C ALA A 419 -2.79 9.19 -16.53
N GLN A 420 -3.83 9.06 -15.72
CA GLN A 420 -5.12 9.72 -15.94
C GLN A 420 -5.12 11.08 -15.25
N ALA A 421 -5.26 12.17 -15.99
CA ALA A 421 -5.27 13.52 -15.44
C ALA A 421 -6.14 14.45 -16.29
N GLY A 422 -7.13 15.12 -15.67
CA GLY A 422 -7.95 16.15 -16.34
C GLY A 422 -8.68 15.66 -17.60
N GLY A 423 -9.28 14.48 -17.54
CA GLY A 423 -9.99 13.88 -18.69
C GLY A 423 -9.07 13.39 -19.82
N LYS A 424 -7.77 13.28 -19.57
CA LYS A 424 -6.78 12.76 -20.52
C LYS A 424 -6.02 11.59 -19.93
N LEU A 425 -5.57 10.72 -20.84
CA LEU A 425 -4.60 9.66 -20.57
C LEU A 425 -3.26 10.07 -21.19
N TYR A 426 -2.21 10.05 -20.37
CA TYR A 426 -0.84 10.31 -20.80
C TYR A 426 -0.03 9.02 -20.67
N ALA A 427 0.77 8.71 -21.69
CA ALA A 427 1.65 7.56 -21.68
C ALA A 427 3.12 7.97 -21.75
N PHE A 428 3.93 7.49 -20.81
CA PHE A 428 5.36 7.78 -20.72
C PHE A 428 6.19 6.50 -20.79
N ALA A 429 7.33 6.54 -21.47
CA ALA A 429 8.33 5.49 -21.32
C ALA A 429 8.85 5.50 -19.88
N LEU A 430 8.85 4.35 -19.21
CA LEU A 430 9.53 4.21 -17.94
C LEU A 430 11.04 4.02 -18.15
N PRO A 431 11.87 4.75 -17.41
CA PRO A 431 13.28 4.43 -17.30
C PRO A 431 13.49 2.99 -16.79
N ALA A 432 14.52 2.30 -17.27
CA ALA A 432 14.81 0.91 -16.93
C ALA A 432 14.95 0.65 -15.41
N GLU A 433 15.28 1.69 -14.63
CA GLU A 433 15.34 1.61 -13.18
C GLU A 433 13.97 1.37 -12.52
N LEU A 434 12.87 1.92 -13.05
CA LEU A 434 11.51 1.77 -12.49
C LEU A 434 10.76 0.55 -13.02
N GLN A 435 11.31 -0.12 -14.03
CA GLN A 435 10.76 -1.37 -14.57
C GLN A 435 11.22 -2.60 -13.78
N LYS A 436 12.20 -2.42 -12.89
CA LYS A 436 12.63 -3.48 -12.00
C LYS A 436 11.53 -3.70 -10.97
N PRO A 437 11.32 -4.94 -10.49
CA PRO A 437 10.58 -5.17 -9.27
C PRO A 437 11.06 -4.18 -8.22
N ALA A 438 10.18 -3.80 -7.27
CA ALA A 438 10.66 -3.17 -6.06
C ALA A 438 11.81 -4.06 -5.61
N SER A 439 13.05 -3.57 -5.63
CA SER A 439 14.20 -4.33 -5.15
C SER A 439 13.84 -4.51 -3.70
N GLY A 440 13.19 -5.65 -3.39
CA GLY A 440 12.43 -5.81 -2.16
C GLY A 440 13.44 -5.46 -1.12
N GLY A 441 13.28 -4.30 -0.47
CA GLY A 441 14.33 -3.76 0.37
C GLY A 441 14.55 -4.84 1.38
N THR A 442 15.63 -5.62 1.20
CA THR A 442 15.71 -7.06 1.52
C THR A 442 14.51 -7.47 2.34
N THR A 443 13.42 -7.95 1.71
CA THR A 443 12.08 -8.17 2.31
C THR A 443 12.25 -8.29 3.80
N ALA A 444 11.78 -7.38 4.65
CA ALA A 444 12.16 -7.39 6.07
C ALA A 444 12.16 -8.85 6.59
N GLY A 445 13.37 -9.41 6.82
CA GLY A 445 13.53 -10.88 6.93
C GLY A 445 14.19 -11.64 5.77
N SER A 446 14.79 -11.01 4.76
CA SER A 446 15.58 -11.71 3.74
C SER A 446 16.97 -11.95 4.31
N PHE A 447 17.30 -13.22 4.52
CA PHE A 447 18.53 -13.66 5.16
C PHE A 447 19.63 -13.85 4.12
N VAL A 448 20.77 -13.18 4.33
CA VAL A 448 22.00 -13.44 3.58
C VAL A 448 23.05 -14.02 4.50
N LYS A 449 24.00 -14.79 3.95
CA LYS A 449 25.11 -15.32 4.73
C LYS A 449 25.90 -14.18 5.38
N ALA A 450 26.11 -14.26 6.68
CA ALA A 450 26.88 -13.26 7.40
C ALA A 450 28.36 -13.42 7.07
N ASP A 451 28.99 -12.34 6.63
CA ASP A 451 30.44 -12.23 6.53
C ASP A 451 31.01 -11.70 7.86
N ALA A 452 31.01 -12.56 8.87
CA ALA A 452 31.46 -12.24 10.22
C ALA A 452 31.97 -13.50 10.96
N LYS A 453 32.83 -13.29 11.95
CA LYS A 453 33.27 -14.34 12.90
C LYS A 453 32.50 -14.22 14.21
N LEU A 454 32.42 -15.32 14.96
CA LEU A 454 31.88 -15.33 16.31
C LEU A 454 32.89 -15.98 17.26
N THR A 455 33.17 -15.32 18.38
CA THR A 455 34.00 -15.86 19.45
C THR A 455 33.19 -16.02 20.72
N ILE A 456 33.34 -17.14 21.42
CA ILE A 456 32.77 -17.36 22.76
C ILE A 456 33.94 -17.46 23.73
N ASP A 457 33.98 -16.57 24.73
CA ASP A 457 35.04 -16.47 25.73
C ASP A 457 36.45 -16.42 25.09
N GLY A 458 36.59 -15.59 24.04
CA GLY A 458 37.84 -15.42 23.28
C GLY A 458 38.17 -16.55 22.30
N GLN A 459 37.43 -17.65 22.27
CA GLN A 459 37.64 -18.75 21.33
C GLN A 459 36.75 -18.62 20.10
N ALA A 460 37.35 -18.64 18.90
CA ALA A 460 36.59 -18.63 17.65
C ALA A 460 35.72 -19.89 17.52
N ARG A 461 34.46 -19.71 17.12
CA ARG A 461 33.50 -20.79 16.88
C ARG A 461 33.03 -20.75 15.43
N ALA A 462 33.10 -21.90 14.76
CA ALA A 462 32.50 -22.09 13.45
C ALA A 462 31.09 -22.65 13.63
N PHE A 463 30.14 -22.10 12.88
CA PHE A 463 28.74 -22.53 12.88
C PHE A 463 28.44 -23.24 11.56
N SER A 464 27.80 -24.40 11.66
CA SER A 464 27.28 -25.15 10.52
C SER A 464 25.84 -25.58 10.82
N PRO A 465 24.84 -25.01 10.15
CA PRO A 465 24.91 -24.00 9.07
C PRO A 465 25.56 -22.66 9.47
N SER A 466 26.01 -21.86 8.49
CA SER A 466 26.68 -20.58 8.78
C SER A 466 25.73 -19.54 9.36
N MET A 467 26.27 -18.55 10.07
CA MET A 467 25.50 -17.39 10.53
C MET A 467 24.89 -16.61 9.36
N MET A 468 23.76 -15.96 9.62
CA MET A 468 23.03 -15.14 8.66
C MET A 468 22.90 -13.71 9.17
N THR A 469 22.63 -12.78 8.26
CA THR A 469 22.29 -11.40 8.58
C THR A 469 21.06 -10.97 7.81
N THR A 470 20.20 -10.22 8.48
CA THR A 470 19.08 -9.50 7.86
C THR A 470 18.77 -8.27 8.71
N ASN A 471 18.29 -7.19 8.10
CA ASN A 471 17.88 -5.97 8.81
C ASN A 471 18.91 -5.45 9.84
N ASN A 472 20.20 -5.48 9.48
CA ASN A 472 21.32 -5.10 10.35
C ASN A 472 21.42 -5.90 11.68
N ARG A 473 20.96 -7.15 11.66
CA ARG A 473 20.99 -8.07 12.81
C ARG A 473 21.64 -9.37 12.41
N MET A 474 22.44 -9.91 13.32
CA MET A 474 23.09 -11.20 13.14
C MET A 474 22.25 -12.32 13.75
N PHE A 475 22.13 -13.39 12.98
CA PHE A 475 21.38 -14.58 13.31
C PHE A 475 22.31 -15.77 13.35
N VAL A 476 22.16 -16.56 14.40
CA VAL A 476 22.95 -17.76 14.64
C VAL A 476 22.05 -18.99 14.62
N PRO A 477 22.52 -20.13 14.10
CA PRO A 477 21.77 -21.38 14.23
C PRO A 477 21.59 -21.70 15.71
N PHE A 478 20.34 -21.80 16.13
CA PHE A 478 19.94 -21.94 17.53
C PHE A 478 20.57 -23.17 18.20
N ARG A 479 20.57 -24.31 17.51
CA ARG A 479 21.16 -25.56 18.00
C ARG A 479 22.66 -25.42 18.26
N SER A 480 23.40 -24.90 17.29
CA SER A 480 24.85 -24.70 17.41
C SER A 480 25.19 -23.70 18.52
N LEU A 481 24.40 -22.62 18.70
CA LEU A 481 24.59 -21.65 19.78
C LEU A 481 24.42 -22.31 21.15
N THR A 482 23.32 -23.02 21.35
CA THR A 482 22.98 -23.68 22.62
C THR A 482 23.95 -24.79 22.97
N GLU A 483 24.37 -25.61 22.01
CA GLU A 483 25.42 -26.62 22.19
C GLU A 483 26.76 -25.98 22.58
N ALA A 484 27.18 -24.91 21.88
CA ALA A 484 28.44 -24.24 22.16
C ALA A 484 28.50 -23.56 23.53
N LEU A 485 27.34 -23.12 24.04
CA LEU A 485 27.21 -22.53 25.38
C LEU A 485 26.96 -23.60 26.47
N GLY A 486 26.61 -24.83 26.11
CA GLY A 486 26.25 -25.88 27.07
C GLY A 486 24.85 -25.70 27.69
N ALA A 487 23.94 -25.02 26.99
CA ALA A 487 22.55 -24.86 27.43
C ALA A 487 21.76 -26.16 27.22
N LYS A 488 20.84 -26.46 28.16
CA LYS A 488 19.90 -27.58 28.02
C LYS A 488 18.69 -27.13 27.21
N VAL A 489 18.25 -27.98 26.28
CA VAL A 489 17.17 -27.67 25.35
C VAL A 489 16.14 -28.80 25.37
N GLY A 490 14.86 -28.47 25.56
CA GLY A 490 13.74 -29.40 25.50
C GLY A 490 12.64 -28.87 24.59
N TYR A 491 12.15 -29.69 23.66
CA TYR A 491 11.05 -29.33 22.77
C TYR A 491 9.74 -29.96 23.25
N ASP A 492 8.69 -29.14 23.32
CA ASP A 492 7.32 -29.57 23.55
C ASP A 492 6.55 -29.52 22.22
N GLY A 493 6.18 -30.70 21.70
CA GLY A 493 5.45 -30.83 20.45
C GLY A 493 3.99 -30.38 20.50
N ALA A 494 3.38 -30.33 21.70
CA ALA A 494 1.99 -29.89 21.85
C ALA A 494 1.89 -28.36 21.75
N THR A 495 2.78 -27.66 22.45
CA THR A 495 2.84 -26.18 22.42
C THR A 495 3.72 -25.63 21.31
N LYS A 496 4.45 -26.50 20.59
CA LYS A 496 5.48 -26.18 19.59
C LYS A 496 6.55 -25.22 20.13
N ARG A 497 6.85 -25.30 21.42
CA ARG A 497 7.82 -24.44 22.10
C ARG A 497 9.07 -25.20 22.49
N THR A 498 10.20 -24.51 22.41
CA THR A 498 11.49 -24.98 22.88
C THR A 498 11.84 -24.29 24.18
N THR A 499 11.96 -25.05 25.27
CA THR A 499 12.48 -24.60 26.56
C THR A 499 14.01 -24.65 26.55
N VAL A 500 14.63 -23.54 26.93
CA VAL A 500 16.09 -23.40 27.04
C VAL A 500 16.42 -23.11 28.49
N THR A 501 17.38 -23.84 29.05
CA THR A 501 17.87 -23.63 30.42
C THR A 501 19.39 -23.47 30.40
N TYR A 502 19.88 -22.37 30.95
CA TYR A 502 21.29 -22.06 31.05
C TYR A 502 21.58 -21.42 32.41
N GLY A 503 22.42 -22.08 33.23
CA GLY A 503 22.59 -21.69 34.62
C GLY A 503 21.26 -21.76 35.39
N ASP A 504 20.89 -20.65 36.02
CA ASP A 504 19.63 -20.42 36.74
C ASP A 504 18.51 -19.85 35.85
N ARG A 505 18.82 -19.52 34.59
CA ARG A 505 17.88 -18.91 33.65
C ARG A 505 17.13 -19.96 32.85
N SER A 506 15.84 -19.73 32.65
CA SER A 506 14.98 -20.58 31.83
C SER A 506 13.97 -19.74 31.05
N PHE A 507 13.81 -20.04 29.77
CA PHE A 507 12.84 -19.38 28.90
C PHE A 507 12.37 -20.30 27.77
N GLN A 508 11.24 -19.97 27.16
CA GLN A 508 10.69 -20.71 26.02
C GLN A 508 10.65 -19.85 24.77
N ILE A 509 10.98 -20.44 23.63
CA ILE A 509 10.86 -19.81 22.31
C ILE A 509 10.01 -20.67 21.38
N ALA A 510 9.51 -20.09 20.29
CA ALA A 510 8.90 -20.83 19.20
C ALA A 510 9.34 -20.22 17.86
N ASP A 511 9.35 -21.05 16.82
CA ASP A 511 9.54 -20.59 15.45
C ASP A 511 8.41 -19.64 15.06
N GLY A 512 8.76 -18.50 14.46
CA GLY A 512 7.84 -17.41 14.10
C GLY A 512 7.34 -16.57 15.29
N ALA A 513 7.57 -16.96 16.54
CA ALA A 513 7.10 -16.18 17.68
C ALA A 513 7.98 -14.95 17.93
N PRO A 514 7.43 -13.72 17.94
CA PRO A 514 8.19 -12.47 18.11
C PRO A 514 8.62 -12.21 19.56
N TYR A 515 8.44 -13.18 20.46
CA TYR A 515 8.78 -13.10 21.87
C TYR A 515 9.28 -14.44 22.40
N ALA A 516 10.10 -14.38 23.44
CA ALA A 516 10.35 -15.50 24.33
C ALA A 516 9.36 -15.47 25.51
N VAL A 517 9.14 -16.60 26.19
CA VAL A 517 8.38 -16.64 27.44
C VAL A 517 9.36 -16.87 28.59
N VAL A 518 9.47 -15.90 29.49
CA VAL A 518 10.34 -15.92 30.66
C VAL A 518 9.46 -15.85 31.90
N GLY A 519 9.51 -16.87 32.76
CA GLY A 519 8.68 -16.91 33.97
C GLY A 519 7.16 -16.79 33.68
N GLY A 520 6.70 -17.32 32.55
CA GLY A 520 5.30 -17.26 32.13
C GLY A 520 4.88 -15.95 31.44
N LYS A 521 5.76 -14.95 31.33
CA LYS A 521 5.48 -13.67 30.65
C LYS A 521 6.20 -13.58 29.31
N GLN A 522 5.58 -12.90 28.34
CA GLN A 522 6.22 -12.62 27.06
C GLN A 522 7.31 -11.57 27.21
N ASN A 523 8.48 -11.84 26.64
CA ASN A 523 9.61 -10.92 26.55
C ASN A 523 9.92 -10.70 25.07
N PRO A 524 9.79 -9.48 24.53
CA PRO A 524 9.92 -9.24 23.10
C PRO A 524 11.30 -9.60 22.58
N LEU A 525 11.33 -10.17 21.39
CA LEU A 525 12.54 -10.35 20.60
C LEU A 525 12.58 -9.23 19.58
N SER A 526 13.77 -8.73 19.27
CA SER A 526 13.92 -7.76 18.21
C SER A 526 13.43 -8.38 16.89
N TYR A 527 13.70 -9.68 16.67
CA TYR A 527 13.24 -10.45 15.52
C TYR A 527 12.81 -11.87 15.94
N ALA A 528 11.73 -12.39 15.35
CA ALA A 528 11.24 -13.73 15.66
C ALA A 528 12.25 -14.84 15.27
N PRO A 529 12.42 -15.92 16.06
CA PRO A 529 13.14 -17.09 15.61
C PRO A 529 12.56 -17.59 14.29
N VAL A 530 13.41 -18.06 13.39
CA VAL A 530 13.02 -18.38 12.01
C VAL A 530 13.71 -19.63 11.51
N THR A 531 12.94 -20.56 10.98
CA THR A 531 13.49 -21.76 10.33
C THR A 531 13.94 -21.44 8.90
N LEU A 532 15.25 -21.55 8.64
CA LEU A 532 15.85 -21.42 7.31
C LEU A 532 16.44 -22.76 6.90
N SER A 533 15.99 -23.31 5.77
CA SER A 533 16.46 -24.61 5.25
C SER A 533 16.48 -25.72 6.33
N GLY A 534 15.43 -25.77 7.16
CA GLY A 534 15.27 -26.79 8.21
C GLY A 534 16.06 -26.53 9.51
N SER A 535 16.79 -25.41 9.62
CA SER A 535 17.48 -25.02 10.86
C SER A 535 16.87 -23.76 11.46
N LEU A 536 16.57 -23.77 12.76
CA LEU A 536 16.09 -22.60 13.48
C LEU A 536 17.23 -21.60 13.70
N TYR A 537 17.01 -20.34 13.33
CA TYR A 537 17.91 -19.22 13.56
C TYR A 537 17.31 -18.24 14.56
N VAL A 538 18.18 -17.65 15.38
CA VAL A 538 17.79 -16.69 16.42
C VAL A 538 18.66 -15.44 16.35
N PRO A 539 18.12 -14.25 16.63
CA PRO A 539 18.90 -13.02 16.73
C PRO A 539 19.85 -13.12 17.92
N ILE A 540 21.15 -13.07 17.67
CA ILE A 540 22.15 -13.41 18.70
C ILE A 540 22.10 -12.46 19.90
N LYS A 541 21.82 -11.18 19.67
CA LYS A 541 21.76 -10.19 20.75
C LYS A 541 20.63 -10.51 21.73
N ASP A 542 19.41 -10.69 21.23
CA ASP A 542 18.25 -10.96 22.08
C ASP A 542 18.41 -12.28 22.85
N PHE A 543 18.98 -13.30 22.18
CA PHE A 543 19.29 -14.57 22.82
C PHE A 543 20.38 -14.47 23.87
N GLY A 544 21.39 -13.62 23.62
CA GLY A 544 22.41 -13.30 24.60
C GLY A 544 21.81 -12.70 25.87
N ASP A 545 20.93 -11.72 25.71
CA ASP A 545 20.23 -11.05 26.80
C ASP A 545 19.38 -12.05 27.62
N LEU A 546 18.65 -12.96 26.96
CA LEU A 546 17.88 -14.03 27.60
C LEU A 546 18.76 -15.02 28.38
N LEU A 547 19.88 -15.42 27.78
CA LEU A 547 20.84 -16.35 28.39
C LEU A 547 21.71 -15.68 29.46
N GLY A 548 21.74 -14.35 29.53
CA GLY A 548 22.59 -13.61 30.47
C GLY A 548 24.05 -13.54 30.08
N VAL A 549 24.34 -13.64 28.78
CA VAL A 549 25.70 -13.55 28.24
C VAL A 549 25.87 -12.21 27.53
N SER A 550 27.06 -11.63 27.61
CA SER A 550 27.35 -10.38 26.91
C SER A 550 27.57 -10.66 25.42
N VAL A 551 26.96 -9.87 24.54
CA VAL A 551 27.14 -9.95 23.08
C VAL A 551 27.55 -8.59 22.54
N VAL A 552 28.76 -8.50 21.98
CA VAL A 552 29.34 -7.24 21.49
C VAL A 552 29.78 -7.41 20.03
N TRP A 553 29.37 -6.49 19.17
CA TRP A 553 29.87 -6.41 17.79
C TRP A 553 31.13 -5.54 17.72
N ASN A 554 32.21 -6.09 17.16
CA ASN A 554 33.40 -5.34 16.80
C ASN A 554 33.45 -5.13 15.28
N GLY A 555 33.11 -3.91 14.85
CA GLY A 555 33.01 -3.58 13.43
C GLY A 555 34.33 -3.62 12.67
N GLY A 556 35.45 -3.31 13.34
CA GLY A 556 36.78 -3.31 12.71
C GLY A 556 37.25 -4.72 12.34
N SER A 557 37.09 -5.68 13.26
CA SER A 557 37.45 -7.09 13.02
C SER A 557 36.32 -7.94 12.46
N ARG A 558 35.14 -7.34 12.21
CA ARG A 558 33.89 -8.01 11.81
C ARG A 558 33.59 -9.26 12.66
N THR A 559 33.71 -9.11 13.98
CA THR A 559 33.57 -10.22 14.94
C THR A 559 32.49 -9.93 15.97
N VAL A 560 31.61 -10.90 16.20
CA VAL A 560 30.70 -10.91 17.36
C VAL A 560 31.38 -11.63 18.52
N GLU A 561 31.61 -10.91 19.60
CA GLU A 561 32.19 -11.44 20.83
C GLU A 561 31.07 -11.76 21.84
N VAL A 562 31.03 -13.02 22.27
CA VAL A 562 30.13 -13.52 23.31
C VAL A 562 30.94 -13.85 24.56
N LYS A 563 30.54 -13.33 25.73
CA LYS A 563 31.18 -13.65 27.03
C LYS A 563 30.16 -14.26 27.98
N THR A 564 30.47 -15.46 28.48
CA THR A 564 29.57 -16.21 29.38
C THR A 564 29.65 -15.79 30.84
N LYS A 565 30.67 -15.01 31.21
CA LYS A 565 30.80 -14.33 32.51
C LYS A 565 31.10 -12.86 32.27
N ALA A 566 30.41 -11.99 33.00
CA ALA A 566 30.71 -10.56 33.03
C ALA A 566 32.10 -10.30 33.63
#